data_AF-A0A9P4PEC6-F1
#
_entry.id   AF-A0A9P4PEC6-F1
#
_cell.length_a   1.000
_cell.length_b   1.000
_cell.length_c   1.000
_cell.angle_alpha   90.00
_cell.angle_beta   90.00
_cell.angle_gamma   90.00
#
_symmetry.space_group_name_H-M   'P 1'
#
loop_
_entity.id
_entity.type
_entity.pdbx_description
1 polymer ?
#
loop_
_entity_poly.entity_id
_entity_poly.type
_entity_poly.pdbx_seq_one_letter_code
_entity_poly.pdbx_strand_id
1 'polypeptide(L)'
;ALALPAAKARSDYISSCGPDWMAVNAVKTNNGTMQRTGYSTAVDSFCNKAAGVSVGAGAYTSMATRVWLNYGSNPETTGLNGWVYFEIHNKQSSAHVVDAESCKKCLKKLSENTSGNSCYGPSNKDTKGGTWQVGSDAVSYHALANKFPPSSDAVDKILTQTGAISALGDGGKGNTLDPFPTYAFNDVTPFACHSHNDYTRDKALYSALSAGCISVEADIWIHGTKLVVGHTDPGSNGQTFVNLYINPLKKLIDERKAVFPAKPDQPLSLLIDFKNSGSDADKAWDQLVADLQPLRDAGYLSHYDGGFKQGLVTIVASGNAIKDLSSSAPSPIAKALSDATNPQRAIFVDAVVHKDMSHFDSSNTYYASAKWSDAVPKGLPISGDSKTKLDEAHAKGFKVRYWEIPGKDSWQQIVDAGVDRLNVDDLQYVAGLDW
;
A
#
# COMPACT_ATOMS: atom_id res chain seq x y z
N ALA A 1 48.10 -21.64 35.04
CA ALA A 1 46.84 -22.26 35.49
C ALA A 1 45.78 -21.96 34.45
N LEU A 2 45.15 -23.01 33.90
CA LEU A 2 44.06 -22.89 32.93
C LEU A 2 42.86 -22.20 33.58
N ALA A 3 42.26 -21.22 32.90
CA ALA A 3 40.86 -20.89 33.08
C ALA A 3 40.11 -21.34 31.81
N LEU A 4 39.55 -22.54 31.89
CA LEU A 4 38.49 -23.01 30.99
C LEU A 4 37.22 -22.17 31.21
N PRO A 5 36.34 -22.08 30.21
CA PRO A 5 35.47 -20.93 29.97
C PRO A 5 34.34 -20.83 30.99
N ALA A 6 33.95 -19.59 31.28
CA ALA A 6 32.68 -19.31 31.94
C ALA A 6 31.56 -20.07 31.22
N ALA A 7 30.83 -20.88 31.98
CA ALA A 7 29.74 -21.72 31.51
C ALA A 7 28.81 -20.94 30.55
N LYS A 8 28.71 -21.39 29.30
CA LYS A 8 27.63 -20.98 28.38
C LYS A 8 26.29 -21.19 29.11
N ALA A 9 25.56 -20.11 29.34
CA ALA A 9 24.37 -20.09 30.19
C ALA A 9 23.30 -21.09 29.74
N ARG A 10 22.77 -21.87 30.70
CA ARG A 10 21.63 -22.80 30.55
C ARG A 10 20.25 -22.13 30.71
N SER A 11 20.18 -20.81 30.66
CA SER A 11 18.94 -20.04 30.91
C SER A 11 18.26 -19.66 29.60
N ASP A 12 16.94 -19.49 29.62
CA ASP A 12 16.18 -18.93 28.50
C ASP A 12 16.47 -17.44 28.33
N TYR A 13 16.51 -16.96 27.09
CA TYR A 13 16.90 -15.58 26.79
C TYR A 13 16.38 -15.08 25.43
N ILE A 14 16.36 -13.75 25.27
CA ILE A 14 16.19 -13.10 23.97
C ILE A 14 17.52 -13.17 23.23
N SER A 15 17.58 -13.90 22.11
CA SER A 15 18.82 -14.02 21.32
C SER A 15 18.99 -12.88 20.31
N SER A 16 17.89 -12.29 19.86
CA SER A 16 17.87 -11.21 18.87
C SER A 16 16.52 -10.49 18.87
N CYS A 17 16.53 -9.24 18.39
CA CYS A 17 15.33 -8.47 18.09
C CYS A 17 15.21 -8.28 16.58
N GLY A 18 13.98 -8.17 16.07
CA GLY A 18 13.73 -7.81 14.69
C GLY A 18 14.11 -6.35 14.36
N PRO A 19 14.10 -5.97 13.08
CA PRO A 19 14.39 -4.61 12.65
C PRO A 19 13.17 -3.68 12.74
N ASP A 20 11.96 -4.21 12.51
CA ASP A 20 10.73 -3.44 12.37
C ASP A 20 9.87 -3.46 13.64
N TRP A 21 9.23 -2.33 13.93
CA TRP A 21 8.39 -2.15 15.11
C TRP A 21 6.92 -2.48 14.84
N MET A 22 6.31 -3.18 15.80
CA MET A 22 4.90 -3.53 15.85
C MET A 22 4.27 -3.00 17.14
N ALA A 23 3.03 -2.51 17.06
CA ALA A 23 2.27 -2.19 18.27
C ALA A 23 2.12 -3.44 19.15
N VAL A 24 2.42 -3.37 20.46
CA VAL A 24 2.29 -4.54 21.35
C VAL A 24 0.82 -4.93 21.52
N ASN A 25 0.01 -3.96 21.92
CA ASN A 25 -1.42 -4.12 22.11
C ASN A 25 -2.18 -3.78 20.83
N ALA A 26 -3.40 -4.29 20.71
CA ALA A 26 -4.31 -3.81 19.70
C ALA A 26 -4.59 -2.31 19.93
N VAL A 27 -4.55 -1.52 18.86
CA VAL A 27 -4.74 -0.06 18.90
C VAL A 27 -5.88 0.35 18.00
N LYS A 28 -6.39 1.56 18.20
CA LYS A 28 -7.37 2.16 17.27
C LYS A 28 -6.72 3.35 16.58
N THR A 29 -6.73 3.35 15.25
CA THR A 29 -6.24 4.44 14.42
C THR A 29 -7.40 5.25 13.85
N ASN A 30 -7.11 6.29 13.08
CA ASN A 30 -8.09 7.13 12.39
C ASN A 30 -9.13 7.67 13.38
N ASN A 31 -8.62 8.34 14.43
CA ASN A 31 -9.43 8.91 15.51
C ASN A 31 -10.35 7.89 16.22
N GLY A 32 -9.85 6.66 16.43
CA GLY A 32 -10.57 5.63 17.18
C GLY A 32 -11.53 4.78 16.35
N THR A 33 -11.63 4.99 15.05
CA THR A 33 -12.58 4.29 14.16
C THR A 33 -12.03 2.96 13.64
N MET A 34 -10.71 2.82 13.54
CA MET A 34 -10.06 1.71 12.85
C MET A 34 -9.31 0.80 13.83
N GLN A 35 -9.82 -0.40 14.08
CA GLN A 35 -9.14 -1.38 14.91
C GLN A 35 -7.93 -1.97 14.18
N ARG A 36 -6.76 -2.00 14.83
CA ARG A 36 -5.54 -2.61 14.33
C ARG A 36 -5.05 -3.72 15.25
N THR A 37 -4.56 -4.80 14.66
CA THR A 37 -4.06 -5.99 15.38
C THR A 37 -2.68 -5.72 15.96
N GLY A 38 -2.54 -5.87 17.28
CA GLY A 38 -1.25 -5.80 17.95
C GLY A 38 -0.52 -7.15 18.01
N TYR A 39 0.77 -7.10 18.31
CA TYR A 39 1.65 -8.25 18.47
C TYR A 39 1.09 -9.31 19.42
N SER A 40 0.57 -8.90 20.59
CA SER A 40 0.06 -9.85 21.59
C SER A 40 -1.15 -10.64 21.09
N THR A 41 -2.05 -10.00 20.33
CA THR A 41 -3.18 -10.67 19.69
C THR A 41 -2.71 -11.66 18.62
N ALA A 42 -1.69 -11.27 17.84
CA ALA A 42 -1.09 -12.14 16.83
C ALA A 42 -0.41 -13.38 17.46
N VAL A 43 0.31 -13.20 18.59
CA VAL A 43 0.91 -14.30 19.37
C VAL A 43 -0.15 -15.27 19.86
N ASP A 44 -1.25 -14.75 20.44
CA ASP A 44 -2.32 -15.59 20.95
C ASP A 44 -2.96 -16.42 19.82
N SER A 45 -3.21 -15.82 18.65
CA SER A 45 -3.69 -16.53 17.46
C SER A 45 -2.74 -17.66 17.06
N PHE A 46 -1.45 -17.37 16.92
CA PHE A 46 -0.45 -18.37 16.52
C PHE A 46 -0.35 -19.53 17.50
N CYS A 47 -0.11 -19.24 18.78
CA CYS A 47 0.12 -20.28 19.78
C CYS A 47 -1.10 -21.16 20.02
N ASN A 48 -2.31 -20.59 19.90
CA ASN A 48 -3.55 -21.38 19.98
C ASN A 48 -3.70 -22.31 18.76
N LYS A 49 -3.42 -21.82 17.55
CA LYS A 49 -3.49 -22.63 16.32
C LYS A 49 -2.41 -23.70 16.28
N ALA A 50 -1.22 -23.42 16.82
CA ALA A 50 -0.09 -24.35 16.87
C ALA A 50 -0.22 -25.39 18.00
N ALA A 51 -1.16 -25.24 18.93
CA ALA A 51 -1.30 -26.12 20.09
C ALA A 51 -1.45 -27.59 19.68
N GLY A 52 -0.65 -28.47 20.27
CA GLY A 52 -0.65 -29.91 19.99
C GLY A 52 0.09 -30.32 18.72
N VAL A 53 0.59 -29.38 17.91
CA VAL A 53 1.41 -29.69 16.73
C VAL A 53 2.72 -30.33 17.19
N SER A 54 3.05 -31.48 16.60
CA SER A 54 4.30 -32.19 16.83
C SER A 54 5.36 -31.75 15.83
N VAL A 55 6.35 -30.98 16.30
CA VAL A 55 7.46 -30.46 15.49
C VAL A 55 8.62 -31.44 15.55
N GLY A 56 8.88 -32.12 14.44
CA GLY A 56 10.01 -33.08 14.33
C GLY A 56 11.38 -32.44 14.58
N ALA A 57 12.40 -33.27 14.74
CA ALA A 57 13.79 -32.81 14.90
C ALA A 57 14.24 -31.99 13.69
N GLY A 58 14.79 -30.80 13.93
CA GLY A 58 15.21 -29.84 12.91
C GLY A 58 14.06 -29.17 12.12
N ALA A 59 12.82 -29.49 12.43
CA ALA A 59 11.66 -28.95 11.72
C ALA A 59 11.19 -27.61 12.32
N TYR A 60 10.37 -26.93 11.52
CA TYR A 60 9.76 -25.64 11.80
C TYR A 60 8.26 -25.81 11.80
N THR A 61 7.58 -25.15 12.72
CA THR A 61 6.14 -24.90 12.63
C THR A 61 5.94 -23.40 12.55
N SER A 62 5.37 -22.95 11.43
CA SER A 62 5.32 -21.53 11.07
C SER A 62 3.91 -21.06 10.72
N MET A 63 3.69 -19.76 10.88
CA MET A 63 2.49 -19.06 10.45
C MET A 63 2.82 -17.58 10.25
N ALA A 64 2.24 -16.94 9.23
CA ALA A 64 2.21 -15.49 9.15
C ALA A 64 0.80 -14.98 9.45
N THR A 65 0.68 -13.86 10.15
CA THR A 65 -0.60 -13.21 10.40
C THR A 65 -0.46 -11.70 10.40
N ARG A 66 -1.60 -11.01 10.22
CA ARG A 66 -1.69 -9.55 10.28
C ARG A 66 -1.14 -8.99 11.58
N VAL A 67 -0.42 -7.88 11.46
CA VAL A 67 0.02 -7.04 12.58
C VAL A 67 0.11 -5.58 12.13
N TRP A 68 -0.01 -4.67 13.09
CA TRP A 68 0.17 -3.24 12.87
C TRP A 68 1.64 -2.84 13.02
N LEU A 69 2.27 -2.45 11.91
CA LEU A 69 3.64 -1.95 11.88
C LEU A 69 3.64 -0.44 12.14
N ASN A 70 4.15 0.01 13.28
CA ASN A 70 4.10 1.41 13.70
C ASN A 70 5.42 2.17 13.48
N TYR A 71 6.44 1.52 12.91
CA TYR A 71 7.72 2.16 12.54
C TYR A 71 8.45 2.88 13.69
N GLY A 72 8.24 2.46 14.94
CA GLY A 72 8.86 3.09 16.12
C GLY A 72 8.25 4.45 16.44
N SER A 73 7.01 4.71 15.98
CA SER A 73 6.25 5.94 16.20
C SER A 73 4.95 5.65 16.97
N ASN A 74 4.13 6.68 17.24
CA ASN A 74 2.86 6.50 17.93
C ASN A 74 1.94 5.55 17.12
N PRO A 75 1.59 4.36 17.65
CA PRO A 75 0.83 3.36 16.91
C PRO A 75 -0.62 3.76 16.63
N GLU A 76 -1.16 4.76 17.32
CA GLU A 76 -2.54 5.26 17.10
C GLU A 76 -2.64 6.21 15.91
N THR A 77 -1.51 6.80 15.46
CA THR A 77 -1.51 7.79 14.37
C THR A 77 -0.55 7.45 13.24
N THR A 78 0.33 6.47 13.44
CA THR A 78 1.35 6.08 12.46
C THR A 78 1.40 4.57 12.33
N GLY A 79 1.28 4.08 11.10
CA GLY A 79 1.59 2.69 10.79
C GLY A 79 0.97 2.19 9.50
N LEU A 80 1.29 0.95 9.16
CA LEU A 80 0.72 0.22 8.04
C LEU A 80 0.35 -1.20 8.47
N ASN A 81 -0.64 -1.77 7.77
CA ASN A 81 -0.91 -3.19 7.88
C ASN A 81 0.31 -3.96 7.33
N GLY A 82 0.89 -4.82 8.16
CA GLY A 82 1.95 -5.73 7.76
C GLY A 82 1.69 -7.13 8.28
N TRP A 83 2.77 -7.87 8.46
CA TRP A 83 2.75 -9.28 8.79
C TRP A 83 3.75 -9.56 9.90
N VAL A 84 3.43 -10.49 10.79
CA VAL A 84 4.39 -11.09 11.72
C VAL A 84 4.51 -12.57 11.40
N TYR A 85 5.75 -13.01 11.22
CA TYR A 85 6.13 -14.36 10.86
C TYR A 85 6.53 -15.07 12.14
N PHE A 86 5.68 -15.97 12.57
CA PHE A 86 5.93 -16.82 13.72
C PHE A 86 6.56 -18.12 13.30
N GLU A 87 7.56 -18.57 14.05
CA GLU A 87 8.19 -19.88 13.85
C GLU A 87 8.55 -20.51 15.19
N ILE A 88 8.28 -21.82 15.32
CA ILE A 88 8.85 -22.66 16.37
C ILE A 88 9.82 -23.61 15.69
N HIS A 89 11.11 -23.41 15.94
CA HIS A 89 12.17 -24.26 15.40
C HIS A 89 12.66 -25.22 16.49
N ASN A 90 12.47 -26.52 16.25
CA ASN A 90 12.90 -27.58 17.14
C ASN A 90 14.32 -28.05 16.77
N LYS A 91 15.30 -27.71 17.60
CA LYS A 91 16.70 -28.09 17.42
C LYS A 91 17.07 -29.37 18.19
N GLN A 92 16.11 -29.97 18.90
CA GLN A 92 16.30 -31.22 19.63
C GLN A 92 16.27 -32.43 18.69
N SER A 93 16.73 -33.58 19.19
CA SER A 93 16.66 -34.86 18.50
C SER A 93 15.27 -35.53 18.58
N SER A 94 14.46 -35.19 19.59
CA SER A 94 13.09 -35.67 19.75
C SER A 94 12.08 -34.65 19.25
N ALA A 95 10.85 -35.11 18.96
CA ALA A 95 9.76 -34.23 18.60
C ALA A 95 9.39 -33.29 19.77
N HIS A 96 9.07 -32.04 19.43
CA HIS A 96 8.55 -31.05 20.36
C HIS A 96 7.06 -30.86 20.09
N VAL A 97 6.21 -31.19 21.08
CA VAL A 97 4.78 -30.90 21.00
C VAL A 97 4.54 -29.49 21.53
N VAL A 98 3.92 -28.64 20.72
CA VAL A 98 3.67 -27.24 21.09
C VAL A 98 2.60 -27.16 22.17
N ASP A 99 2.98 -26.61 23.32
CA ASP A 99 2.05 -26.18 24.36
C ASP A 99 1.69 -24.70 24.17
N ALA A 100 0.39 -24.39 24.15
CA ALA A 100 -0.09 -23.04 23.85
C ALA A 100 0.39 -22.00 24.87
N GLU A 101 0.33 -22.31 26.17
CA GLU A 101 0.69 -21.36 27.23
C GLU A 101 2.19 -21.12 27.28
N SER A 102 3.00 -22.17 27.12
CA SER A 102 4.46 -22.07 27.00
C SER A 102 4.87 -21.27 25.77
N CYS A 103 4.21 -21.48 24.62
CA CYS A 103 4.43 -20.71 23.40
C CYS A 103 4.13 -19.22 23.62
N LYS A 104 2.96 -18.89 24.20
CA LYS A 104 2.57 -17.50 24.51
C LYS A 104 3.57 -16.85 25.45
N LYS A 105 3.98 -17.56 26.50
CA LYS A 105 4.97 -17.08 27.47
C LYS A 105 6.29 -16.75 26.79
N CYS A 106 6.80 -17.63 25.92
CA CYS A 106 8.06 -17.41 25.22
C CYS A 106 8.00 -16.20 24.28
N LEU A 107 6.96 -16.11 23.45
CA LEU A 107 6.85 -15.02 22.48
C LEU A 107 6.54 -13.68 23.15
N LYS A 108 5.67 -13.63 24.17
CA LYS A 108 5.33 -12.37 24.86
C LYS A 108 6.51 -11.75 25.60
N LYS A 109 7.55 -12.53 25.97
CA LYS A 109 8.82 -12.00 26.51
C LYS A 109 9.48 -10.97 25.60
N LEU A 110 9.31 -11.09 24.28
CA LEU A 110 9.85 -10.14 23.30
C LEU A 110 9.18 -8.75 23.37
N SER A 111 8.01 -8.67 24.02
CA SER A 111 7.23 -7.43 24.17
C SER A 111 7.08 -6.94 25.61
N GLU A 112 7.72 -7.61 26.58
CA GLU A 112 7.61 -7.25 27.98
C GLU A 112 8.42 -5.98 28.32
N ASN A 113 7.79 -5.05 29.04
CA ASN A 113 8.45 -3.89 29.62
C ASN A 113 9.32 -4.28 30.82
N THR A 114 10.51 -4.80 30.55
CA THR A 114 11.50 -5.19 31.56
C THR A 114 12.84 -4.56 31.30
N SER A 115 13.60 -4.29 32.37
CA SER A 115 14.94 -3.70 32.25
C SER A 115 15.86 -4.60 31.41
N GLY A 116 16.48 -4.02 30.39
CA GLY A 116 17.40 -4.74 29.48
C GLY A 116 16.74 -5.45 28.30
N ASN A 117 15.41 -5.44 28.18
CA ASN A 117 14.74 -5.91 26.97
C ASN A 117 14.86 -4.88 25.83
N SER A 118 15.82 -5.08 24.94
CA SER A 118 16.05 -4.20 23.79
C SER A 118 15.01 -4.36 22.66
N CYS A 119 14.14 -5.37 22.75
CA CYS A 119 13.06 -5.57 21.78
C CYS A 119 11.82 -4.73 22.10
N TYR A 120 11.70 -4.18 23.31
CA TYR A 120 10.56 -3.37 23.73
C TYR A 120 10.88 -1.87 23.66
N GLY A 121 9.98 -1.08 23.07
CA GLY A 121 10.08 0.37 22.96
C GLY A 121 9.18 1.05 23.99
N PRO A 122 9.73 1.58 25.10
CA PRO A 122 8.92 2.15 26.18
C PRO A 122 8.14 3.41 25.78
N SER A 123 8.64 4.17 24.80
CA SER A 123 8.02 5.42 24.35
C SER A 123 6.67 5.18 23.65
N ASN A 124 6.58 4.17 22.79
CA ASN A 124 5.39 3.91 21.98
C ASN A 124 4.63 2.65 22.41
N LYS A 125 5.17 1.89 23.39
CA LYS A 125 4.63 0.59 23.83
C LYS A 125 4.56 -0.40 22.66
N ASP A 126 5.63 -0.46 21.88
CA ASP A 126 5.83 -1.30 20.71
C ASP A 126 6.92 -2.36 20.93
N THR A 127 7.01 -3.32 20.03
CA THR A 127 8.02 -4.37 20.04
C THR A 127 8.59 -4.60 18.66
N LYS A 128 9.89 -4.91 18.61
CA LYS A 128 10.58 -5.42 17.43
C LYS A 128 10.32 -6.91 17.17
N GLY A 129 9.61 -7.59 18.06
CA GLY A 129 9.61 -9.04 18.11
C GLY A 129 11.03 -9.58 18.25
N GLY A 130 11.35 -10.67 17.56
CA GLY A 130 12.68 -11.28 17.58
C GLY A 130 12.65 -12.77 17.82
N THR A 131 13.69 -13.25 18.49
CA THR A 131 13.86 -14.67 18.81
C THR A 131 14.03 -14.87 20.31
N TRP A 132 13.16 -15.70 20.88
CA TRP A 132 13.32 -16.25 22.22
C TRP A 132 13.92 -17.66 22.12
N GLN A 133 15.00 -17.90 22.87
CA GLN A 133 15.77 -19.13 22.86
C GLN A 133 15.55 -19.85 24.21
N VAL A 134 15.02 -21.07 24.17
CA VAL A 134 14.81 -21.93 25.35
C VAL A 134 16.01 -22.86 25.49
N GLY A 135 16.76 -22.71 26.57
CA GLY A 135 18.10 -23.32 26.74
C GLY A 135 19.08 -22.95 25.61
N SER A 136 20.32 -23.45 25.64
CA SER A 136 21.33 -23.03 24.66
C SER A 136 20.99 -23.44 23.22
N ASP A 137 20.29 -24.57 23.02
CA ASP A 137 20.02 -25.12 21.67
C ASP A 137 18.78 -26.05 21.59
N ALA A 138 17.76 -25.90 22.44
CA ALA A 138 16.61 -26.82 22.43
C ALA A 138 15.50 -26.38 21.45
N VAL A 139 14.80 -25.29 21.77
CA VAL A 139 13.70 -24.76 20.95
C VAL A 139 13.84 -23.25 20.86
N SER A 140 13.56 -22.69 19.71
CA SER A 140 13.50 -21.24 19.52
C SER A 140 12.15 -20.81 18.99
N TYR A 141 11.62 -19.72 19.55
CA TYR A 141 10.37 -19.09 19.17
C TYR A 141 10.69 -17.77 18.49
N HIS A 142 10.25 -17.61 17.26
CA HIS A 142 10.51 -16.45 16.43
C HIS A 142 9.22 -15.69 16.19
N ALA A 143 9.31 -14.37 16.18
CA ALA A 143 8.24 -13.49 15.73
C ALA A 143 8.87 -12.29 15.02
N LEU A 144 8.96 -12.36 13.70
CA LEU A 144 9.65 -11.36 12.89
C LEU A 144 8.64 -10.60 12.04
N ALA A 145 8.63 -9.27 12.18
CA ALA A 145 7.81 -8.41 11.35
C ALA A 145 8.28 -8.44 9.88
N ASN A 146 7.32 -8.27 8.98
CA ASN A 146 7.55 -8.09 7.56
C ASN A 146 6.45 -7.23 6.93
N LYS A 147 6.79 -6.42 5.93
CA LYS A 147 5.82 -5.61 5.18
C LYS A 147 4.99 -6.45 4.20
N PHE A 148 5.52 -7.59 3.75
CA PHE A 148 4.95 -8.42 2.69
C PHE A 148 4.44 -9.76 3.22
N PRO A 149 3.41 -10.34 2.58
CA PRO A 149 2.85 -11.61 3.01
C PRO A 149 3.80 -12.76 2.67
N PRO A 150 3.62 -13.96 3.25
CA PRO A 150 4.49 -15.10 2.97
C PRO A 150 4.31 -15.60 1.53
N SER A 151 5.35 -16.22 0.99
CA SER A 151 5.33 -16.89 -0.31
C SER A 151 4.56 -18.23 -0.29
N SER A 152 4.40 -18.81 0.90
CA SER A 152 3.68 -20.06 1.15
C SER A 152 2.23 -19.80 1.59
N ASP A 153 1.37 -20.82 1.56
CA ASP A 153 0.01 -20.78 2.11
C ASP A 153 0.01 -20.84 3.66
N ALA A 154 0.78 -19.96 4.29
CA ALA A 154 0.99 -19.88 5.74
C ALA A 154 0.26 -18.69 6.38
N VAL A 155 -0.56 -17.96 5.63
CA VAL A 155 -1.40 -16.88 6.18
C VAL A 155 -2.49 -17.49 7.05
N ASP A 156 -2.43 -17.21 8.34
CA ASP A 156 -3.38 -17.69 9.34
C ASP A 156 -3.53 -19.22 9.43
N LYS A 157 -2.58 -19.96 8.84
CA LYS A 157 -2.57 -21.42 8.76
C LYS A 157 -1.22 -21.94 9.25
N ILE A 158 -1.28 -22.98 10.07
CA ILE A 158 -0.07 -23.66 10.54
C ILE A 158 0.55 -24.46 9.40
N LEU A 159 1.84 -24.25 9.17
CA LEU A 159 2.65 -25.00 8.22
C LEU A 159 3.84 -25.62 8.96
N THR A 160 3.93 -26.95 8.95
CA THR A 160 5.09 -27.67 9.51
C THR A 160 5.95 -28.22 8.38
N GLN A 161 7.24 -27.84 8.37
CA GLN A 161 8.17 -28.15 7.28
C GLN A 161 9.63 -28.12 7.76
N THR A 162 10.58 -28.38 6.86
CA THR A 162 12.02 -28.46 7.18
C THR A 162 12.77 -27.11 7.10
N GLY A 163 12.08 -26.01 6.82
CA GLY A 163 12.69 -24.68 6.72
C GLY A 163 11.76 -23.55 7.14
N ALA A 164 12.35 -22.38 7.38
CA ALA A 164 11.60 -21.15 7.67
C ALA A 164 10.73 -20.73 6.47
N ILE A 165 9.60 -20.07 6.74
CA ILE A 165 8.80 -19.43 5.70
C ILE A 165 9.48 -18.12 5.27
N SER A 166 9.37 -17.77 3.99
CA SER A 166 9.94 -16.54 3.43
C SER A 166 8.85 -15.56 3.01
N ALA A 167 9.17 -14.28 3.05
CA ALA A 167 8.32 -13.27 2.45
C ALA A 167 8.25 -13.42 0.94
N LEU A 168 7.09 -13.11 0.39
CA LEU A 168 6.88 -13.03 -1.04
C LEU A 168 7.76 -11.92 -1.64
N GLY A 169 8.50 -12.23 -2.71
CA GLY A 169 9.36 -11.27 -3.38
C GLY A 169 9.84 -11.77 -4.74
N ASP A 170 9.84 -10.87 -5.71
CA ASP A 170 10.12 -11.09 -7.14
C ASP A 170 11.05 -10.01 -7.74
N GLY A 171 11.73 -9.22 -6.90
CA GLY A 171 12.71 -8.22 -7.36
C GLY A 171 12.68 -6.93 -6.56
N GLY A 172 13.56 -6.00 -6.93
CA GLY A 172 13.85 -4.77 -6.19
C GLY A 172 12.69 -3.78 -6.05
N LYS A 173 13.01 -2.62 -5.48
CA LYS A 173 12.11 -1.49 -5.28
C LYS A 173 11.35 -1.13 -6.57
N GLY A 174 10.05 -0.87 -6.45
CA GLY A 174 9.19 -0.47 -7.57
C GLY A 174 8.57 -1.60 -8.38
N ASN A 175 8.94 -2.86 -8.12
CA ASN A 175 8.31 -4.01 -8.78
C ASN A 175 6.94 -4.35 -8.17
N THR A 176 6.13 -5.10 -8.93
CA THR A 176 4.94 -5.77 -8.38
C THR A 176 5.35 -6.90 -7.42
N LEU A 177 4.40 -7.61 -6.81
CA LEU A 177 4.67 -8.90 -6.16
C LEU A 177 4.18 -10.00 -7.11
N ASP A 178 4.95 -11.09 -7.21
CA ASP A 178 4.63 -12.23 -8.07
C ASP A 178 4.65 -13.55 -7.28
N PRO A 179 3.52 -14.28 -7.20
CA PRO A 179 2.19 -13.89 -7.68
C PRO A 179 1.60 -12.71 -6.89
N PHE A 180 0.79 -11.87 -7.52
CA PHE A 180 0.15 -10.76 -6.81
C PHE A 180 -0.81 -11.27 -5.71
N PRO A 181 -0.60 -10.91 -4.43
CA PRO A 181 -1.28 -11.57 -3.30
C PRO A 181 -2.66 -10.97 -3.05
N THR A 182 -3.65 -11.32 -3.88
CA THR A 182 -5.01 -10.74 -3.81
C THR A 182 -5.70 -10.91 -2.45
N TYR A 183 -5.34 -11.95 -1.70
CA TYR A 183 -5.88 -12.20 -0.35
C TYR A 183 -5.46 -11.13 0.66
N ALA A 184 -4.36 -10.41 0.41
CA ALA A 184 -3.82 -9.39 1.29
C ALA A 184 -4.62 -8.08 1.26
N PHE A 185 -5.76 -8.03 0.56
CA PHE A 185 -6.61 -6.84 0.53
C PHE A 185 -8.00 -7.08 1.14
N ASN A 186 -8.33 -8.31 1.55
CA ASN A 186 -9.66 -8.72 2.00
C ASN A 186 -10.21 -7.88 3.18
N ASP A 187 -9.32 -7.40 4.04
CA ASP A 187 -9.59 -6.67 5.28
C ASP A 187 -9.14 -5.20 5.23
N VAL A 188 -8.71 -4.72 4.05
CA VAL A 188 -8.22 -3.35 3.93
C VAL A 188 -9.38 -2.37 3.79
N THR A 189 -9.38 -1.35 4.66
CA THR A 189 -10.31 -0.23 4.56
C THR A 189 -9.73 0.84 3.63
N PRO A 190 -10.49 1.27 2.62
CA PRO A 190 -10.08 2.32 1.71
C PRO A 190 -10.16 3.72 2.33
N PHE A 191 -9.27 4.61 1.91
CA PHE A 191 -9.16 6.01 2.31
C PHE A 191 -8.93 6.89 1.08
N ALA A 192 -9.37 8.15 1.16
CA ALA A 192 -9.27 9.13 0.09
C ALA A 192 -7.85 9.68 -0.15
N CYS A 193 -6.82 8.85 0.06
CA CYS A 193 -5.44 9.16 -0.27
C CYS A 193 -5.07 8.76 -1.70
N HIS A 194 -4.09 9.48 -2.24
CA HIS A 194 -3.47 9.26 -3.53
C HIS A 194 -1.99 8.93 -3.34
N SER A 195 -1.59 7.69 -3.64
CA SER A 195 -0.19 7.24 -3.58
C SER A 195 0.60 7.88 -4.73
N HIS A 196 1.25 9.00 -4.43
CA HIS A 196 2.06 9.77 -5.37
C HIS A 196 3.28 8.98 -5.84
N ASN A 197 3.56 9.01 -7.15
CA ASN A 197 4.65 8.24 -7.76
C ASN A 197 4.71 6.79 -7.26
N ASP A 198 3.61 6.05 -7.38
CA ASP A 198 3.42 4.74 -6.74
C ASP A 198 4.50 3.71 -7.15
N TYR A 199 5.02 3.82 -8.36
CA TYR A 199 6.12 3.00 -8.88
C TYR A 199 7.46 3.21 -8.13
N THR A 200 7.56 4.21 -7.24
CA THR A 200 8.73 4.42 -6.37
C THR A 200 8.60 3.74 -5.01
N ARG A 201 7.46 3.12 -4.69
CA ARG A 201 7.26 2.38 -3.44
C ARG A 201 8.10 1.10 -3.40
N ASP A 202 8.25 0.51 -2.22
CA ASP A 202 8.96 -0.77 -2.05
C ASP A 202 8.38 -1.84 -3.00
N LYS A 203 7.04 -1.92 -3.03
CA LYS A 203 6.24 -2.70 -3.98
C LYS A 203 5.07 -1.84 -4.44
N ALA A 204 5.04 -1.45 -5.71
CA ALA A 204 4.17 -0.37 -6.25
C ALA A 204 2.70 -0.48 -5.79
N LEU A 205 1.84 -1.10 -6.61
CA LEU A 205 0.41 -1.17 -6.34
C LEU A 205 0.09 -1.83 -4.99
N TYR A 206 0.87 -2.84 -4.59
CA TYR A 206 0.66 -3.54 -3.31
C TYR A 206 0.73 -2.58 -2.11
N SER A 207 1.72 -1.67 -2.07
CA SER A 207 1.91 -0.79 -0.91
C SER A 207 0.77 0.21 -0.79
N ALA A 208 0.34 0.82 -1.90
CA ALA A 208 -0.80 1.74 -1.92
C ALA A 208 -2.10 1.05 -1.48
N LEU A 209 -2.42 -0.10 -2.09
CA LEU A 209 -3.63 -0.83 -1.75
C LEU A 209 -3.60 -1.32 -0.30
N SER A 210 -2.45 -1.77 0.20
CA SER A 210 -2.32 -2.22 1.61
C SER A 210 -2.49 -1.09 2.61
N ALA A 211 -2.13 0.14 2.25
CA ALA A 211 -2.38 1.34 3.03
C ALA A 211 -3.84 1.83 2.94
N GLY A 212 -4.60 1.35 1.95
CA GLY A 212 -5.98 1.75 1.70
C GLY A 212 -6.13 2.90 0.69
N CYS A 213 -5.09 3.35 0.00
CA CYS A 213 -5.26 4.46 -0.94
C CYS A 213 -6.10 4.08 -2.15
N ILE A 214 -7.17 4.85 -2.37
CA ILE A 214 -8.10 4.67 -3.50
C ILE A 214 -7.62 5.36 -4.78
N SER A 215 -6.41 5.91 -4.78
CA SER A 215 -5.80 6.46 -5.98
C SER A 215 -4.30 6.25 -6.00
N VAL A 216 -3.75 6.01 -7.20
CA VAL A 216 -2.31 5.83 -7.45
C VAL A 216 -1.92 6.54 -8.75
N GLU A 217 -0.63 6.75 -8.96
CA GLU A 217 -0.08 7.46 -10.12
C GLU A 217 1.01 6.66 -10.84
N ALA A 218 0.97 6.70 -12.17
CA ALA A 218 1.97 6.15 -13.05
C ALA A 218 2.49 7.21 -14.03
N ASP A 219 3.78 7.55 -13.93
CA ASP A 219 4.48 8.39 -14.88
C ASP A 219 4.92 7.54 -16.08
N ILE A 220 4.31 7.73 -17.26
CA ILE A 220 4.53 6.83 -18.41
C ILE A 220 5.39 7.45 -19.51
N TRP A 221 6.22 6.61 -20.11
CA TRP A 221 6.99 6.87 -21.31
C TRP A 221 6.72 5.79 -22.37
N ILE A 222 6.53 6.18 -23.63
CA ILE A 222 6.45 5.25 -24.76
C ILE A 222 7.84 4.86 -25.24
N HIS A 223 8.12 3.55 -25.31
CA HIS A 223 9.31 2.97 -25.92
C HIS A 223 8.92 1.86 -26.89
N GLY A 224 8.94 2.16 -28.18
CA GLY A 224 8.42 1.24 -29.21
C GLY A 224 6.92 1.02 -29.02
N THR A 225 6.53 -0.21 -28.64
CA THR A 225 5.14 -0.62 -28.42
C THR A 225 4.87 -0.95 -26.95
N LYS A 226 5.56 -0.27 -26.02
CA LYS A 226 5.43 -0.50 -24.58
C LYS A 226 5.38 0.83 -23.83
N LEU A 227 4.49 0.92 -22.87
CA LEU A 227 4.54 1.94 -21.83
C LEU A 227 5.42 1.45 -20.67
N VAL A 228 6.49 2.20 -20.40
CA VAL A 228 7.36 2.00 -19.23
C VAL A 228 7.12 3.12 -18.21
N VAL A 229 7.40 2.83 -16.94
CA VAL A 229 7.02 3.71 -15.83
C VAL A 229 8.24 4.30 -15.13
N GLY A 230 8.27 5.61 -14.94
CA GLY A 230 9.33 6.31 -14.22
C GLY A 230 9.20 7.84 -14.30
N HIS A 231 9.64 8.53 -13.26
CA HIS A 231 9.59 10.00 -13.23
C HIS A 231 10.46 10.62 -14.33
N THR A 232 11.69 10.11 -14.41
CA THR A 232 12.60 10.29 -15.53
C THR A 232 12.48 9.09 -16.45
N ASP A 233 12.74 9.29 -17.74
CA ASP A 233 12.71 8.21 -18.73
C ASP A 233 13.58 7.00 -18.28
N PRO A 234 12.97 5.84 -17.95
CA PRO A 234 13.70 4.66 -17.50
C PRO A 234 14.31 3.87 -18.67
N GLY A 235 14.10 4.29 -19.91
CA GLY A 235 14.49 3.59 -21.12
C GLY A 235 13.63 2.34 -21.39
N SER A 236 13.93 1.66 -22.50
CA SER A 236 13.16 0.50 -22.99
C SER A 236 13.17 -0.74 -22.09
N ASN A 237 14.05 -0.77 -21.08
CA ASN A 237 14.15 -1.85 -20.08
C ASN A 237 13.45 -1.50 -18.75
N GLY A 238 12.76 -0.36 -18.68
CA GLY A 238 11.97 0.03 -17.51
C GLY A 238 10.84 -0.95 -17.21
N GLN A 239 10.34 -0.91 -15.97
CA GLN A 239 9.15 -1.66 -15.58
C GLN A 239 7.96 -1.20 -16.43
N THR A 240 7.15 -2.15 -16.92
CA THR A 240 6.04 -1.83 -17.80
C THR A 240 4.79 -1.47 -17.02
N PHE A 241 4.00 -0.55 -17.58
CA PHE A 241 2.70 -0.15 -17.05
C PHE A 241 1.77 -1.36 -16.84
N VAL A 242 1.75 -2.27 -17.81
CA VAL A 242 0.95 -3.50 -17.76
C VAL A 242 1.34 -4.39 -16.58
N ASN A 243 2.63 -4.59 -16.33
CA ASN A 243 3.09 -5.47 -15.25
C ASN A 243 2.89 -4.86 -13.87
N LEU A 244 3.07 -3.54 -13.75
CA LEU A 244 2.93 -2.85 -12.46
C LEU A 244 1.47 -2.64 -12.06
N TYR A 245 0.57 -2.40 -13.02
CA TYR A 245 -0.80 -1.97 -12.72
C TYR A 245 -1.87 -2.85 -13.34
N ILE A 246 -1.83 -3.11 -14.65
CA ILE A 246 -2.95 -3.77 -15.34
C ILE A 246 -3.11 -5.23 -14.91
N ASN A 247 -2.04 -6.01 -14.99
CA ASN A 247 -2.04 -7.43 -14.60
C ASN A 247 -2.47 -7.63 -13.12
N PRO A 248 -1.86 -6.94 -12.13
CA PRO A 248 -2.26 -7.13 -10.74
C PRO A 248 -3.68 -6.63 -10.44
N LEU A 249 -4.14 -5.50 -11.02
CA LEU A 249 -5.52 -5.05 -10.86
C LEU A 249 -6.52 -6.04 -11.44
N LYS A 250 -6.26 -6.53 -12.66
CA LYS A 250 -7.15 -7.50 -13.29
C LYS A 250 -7.24 -8.78 -12.46
N LYS A 251 -6.10 -9.32 -12.02
CA LYS A 251 -6.05 -10.51 -11.16
C LYS A 251 -6.83 -10.30 -9.86
N LEU A 252 -6.63 -9.16 -9.19
CA LEU A 252 -7.35 -8.80 -7.97
C LEU A 252 -8.86 -8.77 -8.19
N ILE A 253 -9.32 -8.04 -9.20
CA ILE A 253 -10.74 -7.89 -9.48
C ILE A 253 -11.36 -9.21 -9.96
N ASP A 254 -10.68 -9.99 -10.80
CA ASP A 254 -11.18 -11.29 -11.26
C ASP A 254 -11.42 -12.25 -10.09
N GLU A 255 -10.49 -12.30 -9.12
CA GLU A 255 -10.55 -13.21 -7.97
C GLU A 255 -11.46 -12.70 -6.85
N ARG A 256 -11.50 -11.39 -6.61
CA ARG A 256 -12.20 -10.80 -5.45
C ARG A 256 -13.47 -10.04 -5.79
N LYS A 257 -13.72 -9.78 -7.07
CA LYS A 257 -14.84 -8.98 -7.60
C LYS A 257 -14.86 -7.52 -7.12
N ALA A 258 -13.75 -7.05 -6.57
CA ALA A 258 -13.56 -5.71 -6.06
C ALA A 258 -12.06 -5.37 -5.98
N VAL A 259 -11.72 -4.08 -5.91
CA VAL A 259 -10.37 -3.66 -5.52
C VAL A 259 -10.19 -3.77 -4.00
N PHE A 260 -11.21 -3.36 -3.23
CA PHE A 260 -11.22 -3.45 -1.77
C PHE A 260 -12.39 -4.35 -1.32
N PRO A 261 -12.18 -5.65 -1.06
CA PRO A 261 -13.27 -6.57 -0.72
C PRO A 261 -14.04 -6.21 0.55
N ALA A 262 -13.43 -5.51 1.52
CA ALA A 262 -14.14 -4.98 2.69
C ALA A 262 -15.14 -3.85 2.34
N LYS A 263 -14.99 -3.22 1.17
CA LYS A 263 -15.86 -2.18 0.61
C LYS A 263 -16.00 -2.40 -0.91
N PRO A 264 -16.76 -3.43 -1.36
CA PRO A 264 -16.73 -3.89 -2.74
C PRO A 264 -17.02 -2.83 -3.81
N ASP A 265 -17.86 -1.85 -3.47
CA ASP A 265 -18.24 -0.76 -4.37
C ASP A 265 -17.20 0.35 -4.48
N GLN A 266 -16.10 0.30 -3.70
CA GLN A 266 -15.06 1.31 -3.75
C GLN A 266 -14.18 1.14 -5.00
N PRO A 267 -14.20 2.09 -5.95
CA PRO A 267 -13.32 2.06 -7.10
C PRO A 267 -11.90 2.52 -6.75
N LEU A 268 -10.96 2.19 -7.64
CA LEU A 268 -9.63 2.77 -7.68
C LEU A 268 -9.51 3.79 -8.81
N SER A 269 -8.80 4.89 -8.57
CA SER A 269 -8.45 5.85 -9.61
C SER A 269 -6.96 5.79 -9.93
N LEU A 270 -6.63 5.43 -11.17
CA LEU A 270 -5.27 5.34 -11.69
C LEU A 270 -4.99 6.58 -12.55
N LEU A 271 -4.19 7.51 -11.99
CA LEU A 271 -3.71 8.70 -12.67
C LEU A 271 -2.50 8.34 -13.52
N ILE A 272 -2.54 8.70 -14.80
CA ILE A 272 -1.49 8.44 -15.78
C ILE A 272 -0.89 9.78 -16.18
N ASP A 273 0.36 10.03 -15.82
CA ASP A 273 1.07 11.25 -16.23
C ASP A 273 1.87 10.98 -17.52
N PHE A 274 1.45 11.63 -18.59
CA PHE A 274 2.09 11.52 -19.90
C PHE A 274 3.34 12.39 -19.95
N LYS A 275 4.51 11.75 -19.90
CA LYS A 275 5.80 12.45 -19.93
C LYS A 275 6.31 12.76 -21.33
N ASN A 276 5.95 11.95 -22.33
CA ASN A 276 6.28 12.26 -23.73
C ASN A 276 5.52 13.48 -24.24
N SER A 277 6.08 14.18 -25.23
CA SER A 277 5.45 15.33 -25.89
C SER A 277 5.29 15.09 -27.40
N GLY A 278 4.54 15.98 -28.07
CA GLY A 278 4.34 15.91 -29.52
C GLY A 278 3.76 14.57 -29.98
N SER A 279 4.29 14.04 -31.09
CA SER A 279 3.82 12.77 -31.68
C SER A 279 3.98 11.57 -30.75
N ASP A 280 4.90 11.61 -29.79
CA ASP A 280 5.10 10.49 -28.87
C ASP A 280 4.05 10.49 -27.75
N ALA A 281 3.47 11.64 -27.40
CA ALA A 281 2.29 11.68 -26.54
C ALA A 281 1.09 10.99 -27.22
N ASP A 282 0.91 11.22 -28.52
CA ASP A 282 -0.13 10.55 -29.32
C ASP A 282 0.07 9.03 -29.38
N LYS A 283 1.32 8.57 -29.54
CA LYS A 283 1.65 7.13 -29.50
C LYS A 283 1.46 6.53 -28.11
N ALA A 284 1.84 7.25 -27.06
CA ALA A 284 1.62 6.81 -25.69
C ALA A 284 0.12 6.64 -25.40
N TRP A 285 -0.73 7.52 -25.95
CA TRP A 285 -2.18 7.39 -25.84
C TRP A 285 -2.68 6.12 -26.53
N ASP A 286 -2.26 5.88 -27.77
CA ASP A 286 -2.67 4.70 -28.53
C ASP A 286 -2.23 3.40 -27.83
N GLN A 287 -1.03 3.39 -27.26
CA GLN A 287 -0.56 2.25 -26.46
C GLN A 287 -1.33 2.11 -25.15
N LEU A 288 -1.67 3.20 -24.46
CA LEU A 288 -2.49 3.15 -23.23
C LEU A 288 -3.87 2.54 -23.51
N VAL A 289 -4.51 2.92 -24.61
CA VAL A 289 -5.80 2.35 -25.03
C VAL A 289 -5.71 0.84 -25.24
N ALA A 290 -4.63 0.38 -25.87
CA ALA A 290 -4.35 -1.04 -26.08
C ALA A 290 -4.04 -1.78 -24.76
N ASP A 291 -3.21 -1.21 -23.90
CA ASP A 291 -2.83 -1.79 -22.61
C ASP A 291 -4.03 -1.92 -21.66
N LEU A 292 -5.03 -1.04 -21.80
CA LEU A 292 -6.28 -1.07 -21.03
C LEU A 292 -7.33 -2.07 -21.56
N GLN A 293 -7.12 -2.67 -22.72
CA GLN A 293 -8.05 -3.61 -23.35
C GLN A 293 -8.51 -4.74 -22.40
N PRO A 294 -7.63 -5.39 -21.60
CA PRO A 294 -8.05 -6.47 -20.70
C PRO A 294 -9.02 -6.03 -19.59
N LEU A 295 -8.92 -4.78 -19.11
CA LEU A 295 -9.85 -4.23 -18.12
C LEU A 295 -11.15 -3.75 -18.77
N ARG A 296 -11.05 -3.22 -20.00
CA ARG A 296 -12.20 -2.78 -20.80
C ARG A 296 -13.11 -3.94 -21.16
N ASP A 297 -12.56 -5.03 -21.69
CA ASP A 297 -13.32 -6.23 -22.09
C ASP A 297 -13.98 -6.91 -20.90
N ALA A 298 -13.37 -6.82 -19.72
CA ALA A 298 -13.95 -7.34 -18.48
C ALA A 298 -15.03 -6.42 -17.87
N GLY A 299 -15.27 -5.23 -18.45
CA GLY A 299 -16.23 -4.24 -17.94
C GLY A 299 -15.79 -3.55 -16.66
N TYR A 300 -14.49 -3.53 -16.35
CA TYR A 300 -13.97 -2.97 -15.09
C TYR A 300 -13.71 -1.46 -15.15
N LEU A 301 -13.60 -0.88 -16.35
CA LEU A 301 -13.31 0.54 -16.50
C LEU A 301 -14.56 1.41 -16.31
N SER A 302 -14.40 2.51 -15.58
CA SER A 302 -15.32 3.63 -15.67
C SER A 302 -15.33 4.19 -17.08
N HIS A 303 -16.49 4.66 -17.53
CA HIS A 303 -16.69 5.09 -18.91
C HIS A 303 -17.80 6.15 -18.99
N TYR A 304 -17.94 6.79 -20.16
CA TYR A 304 -19.00 7.76 -20.39
C TYR A 304 -19.95 7.28 -21.47
N ASP A 305 -21.23 7.21 -21.13
CA ASP A 305 -22.33 6.87 -22.04
C ASP A 305 -23.57 7.70 -21.66
N GLY A 306 -23.70 8.87 -22.29
CA GLY A 306 -24.70 9.90 -21.95
C GLY A 306 -24.58 10.44 -20.51
N GLY A 307 -23.53 10.05 -19.80
CA GLY A 307 -23.28 10.32 -18.38
C GLY A 307 -22.16 9.41 -17.87
N PHE A 308 -21.51 9.82 -16.78
CA PHE A 308 -20.45 9.03 -16.15
C PHE A 308 -21.01 7.71 -15.59
N LYS A 309 -20.37 6.60 -15.94
CA LYS A 309 -20.65 5.25 -15.44
C LYS A 309 -19.44 4.78 -14.64
N GLN A 310 -19.64 4.59 -13.33
CA GLN A 310 -18.59 4.13 -12.44
C GLN A 310 -18.29 2.65 -12.70
N GLY A 311 -17.04 2.33 -13.03
CA GLY A 311 -16.48 0.99 -12.98
C GLY A 311 -15.61 0.81 -11.74
N LEU A 312 -14.92 -0.32 -11.63
CA LEU A 312 -14.00 -0.61 -10.52
C LEU A 312 -12.65 0.12 -10.65
N VAL A 313 -12.28 0.53 -11.87
CA VAL A 313 -11.06 1.30 -12.15
C VAL A 313 -11.40 2.52 -13.00
N THR A 314 -11.05 3.70 -12.52
CA THR A 314 -11.19 4.97 -13.27
C THR A 314 -9.81 5.41 -13.76
N ILE A 315 -9.65 5.58 -15.06
CA ILE A 315 -8.39 6.03 -15.67
C ILE A 315 -8.45 7.54 -15.87
N VAL A 316 -7.45 8.26 -15.37
CA VAL A 316 -7.32 9.71 -15.52
C VAL A 316 -5.98 10.01 -16.18
N ALA A 317 -5.97 10.61 -17.37
CA ALA A 317 -4.79 11.04 -18.08
C ALA A 317 -4.44 12.49 -17.72
N SER A 318 -3.17 12.75 -17.42
CA SER A 318 -2.62 14.04 -17.01
C SER A 318 -1.33 14.34 -17.77
N GLY A 319 -0.61 15.39 -17.39
CA GLY A 319 0.61 15.80 -18.08
C GLY A 319 0.33 16.21 -19.53
N ASN A 320 1.10 15.68 -20.48
CA ASN A 320 0.97 16.03 -21.90
C ASN A 320 -0.29 15.45 -22.58
N ALA A 321 -1.21 14.81 -21.85
CA ALA A 321 -2.58 14.55 -22.29
C ALA A 321 -3.50 15.80 -22.22
N ILE A 322 -2.99 16.92 -21.70
CA ILE A 322 -3.63 18.22 -21.66
C ILE A 322 -2.87 19.17 -22.59
N LYS A 323 -3.58 19.83 -23.51
CA LYS A 323 -3.03 20.81 -24.45
C LYS A 323 -2.91 22.17 -23.82
N ASP A 324 -1.87 22.90 -24.23
CA ASP A 324 -1.61 24.28 -23.88
C ASP A 324 -1.64 24.51 -22.36
N LEU A 325 -0.94 23.66 -21.60
CA LEU A 325 -0.86 23.75 -20.15
C LEU A 325 -0.34 25.10 -19.63
N SER A 326 0.31 25.92 -20.46
CA SER A 326 0.69 27.30 -20.11
C SER A 326 -0.42 28.33 -20.33
N SER A 327 -1.47 27.98 -21.07
CA SER A 327 -2.65 28.83 -21.33
C SER A 327 -3.51 29.02 -20.07
N SER A 328 -4.36 30.04 -20.09
CA SER A 328 -5.40 30.26 -19.08
C SER A 328 -6.57 29.28 -19.21
N ALA A 329 -6.82 28.75 -20.41
CA ALA A 329 -7.88 27.80 -20.72
C ALA A 329 -7.31 26.55 -21.43
N PRO A 330 -6.62 25.66 -20.71
CA PRO A 330 -6.14 24.40 -21.28
C PRO A 330 -7.31 23.52 -21.73
N SER A 331 -7.03 22.50 -22.54
CA SER A 331 -8.06 21.59 -23.05
C SER A 331 -7.56 20.14 -23.16
N PRO A 332 -8.44 19.13 -23.16
CA PRO A 332 -8.05 17.75 -23.46
C PRO A 332 -7.39 17.61 -24.84
N ILE A 333 -6.50 16.64 -25.00
CA ILE A 333 -6.09 16.23 -26.37
C ILE A 333 -7.29 15.71 -27.16
N ALA A 334 -7.28 15.92 -28.48
CA ALA A 334 -8.39 15.53 -29.36
C ALA A 334 -8.72 14.02 -29.27
N LYS A 335 -7.71 13.17 -29.04
CA LYS A 335 -7.89 11.72 -28.88
C LYS A 335 -8.80 11.35 -27.70
N ALA A 336 -8.82 12.16 -26.63
CA ALA A 336 -9.68 11.92 -25.48
C ALA A 336 -11.17 12.10 -25.79
N LEU A 337 -11.50 12.88 -26.83
CA LEU A 337 -12.85 13.33 -27.16
C LEU A 337 -13.57 12.46 -28.20
N SER A 338 -12.93 11.41 -28.71
CA SER A 338 -13.45 10.57 -29.79
C SER A 338 -13.49 9.10 -29.40
N ASP A 339 -14.62 8.43 -29.65
CA ASP A 339 -14.78 6.99 -29.38
C ASP A 339 -13.81 6.13 -30.20
N ALA A 340 -13.39 6.60 -31.38
CA ALA A 340 -12.45 5.87 -32.23
C ALA A 340 -11.04 5.76 -31.60
N THR A 341 -10.67 6.76 -30.80
CA THR A 341 -9.35 6.85 -30.14
C THR A 341 -9.43 6.69 -28.63
N ASN A 342 -10.64 6.67 -28.06
CA ASN A 342 -10.93 6.44 -26.65
C ASN A 342 -12.22 5.60 -26.57
N PRO A 343 -12.15 4.28 -26.85
CA PRO A 343 -13.33 3.43 -26.89
C PRO A 343 -14.12 3.51 -25.58
N GLN A 344 -15.45 3.66 -25.70
CA GLN A 344 -16.39 3.89 -24.59
C GLN A 344 -16.12 5.18 -23.79
N ARG A 345 -15.23 6.06 -24.25
CA ARG A 345 -14.76 7.24 -23.48
C ARG A 345 -14.27 6.84 -22.09
N ALA A 346 -13.51 5.75 -22.00
CA ALA A 346 -13.05 5.15 -20.74
C ALA A 346 -11.83 5.84 -20.11
N ILE A 347 -11.12 6.68 -20.86
CA ILE A 347 -10.02 7.51 -20.36
C ILE A 347 -10.52 8.94 -20.19
N PHE A 348 -10.51 9.43 -18.95
CA PHE A 348 -10.81 10.82 -18.61
C PHE A 348 -9.51 11.62 -18.55
N VAL A 349 -9.56 12.93 -18.73
CA VAL A 349 -8.42 13.84 -18.67
C VAL A 349 -8.54 14.71 -17.42
N ASP A 350 -7.43 14.93 -16.75
CA ASP A 350 -7.28 15.80 -15.59
C ASP A 350 -7.45 17.26 -16.00
N ALA A 351 -8.36 17.98 -15.34
CA ALA A 351 -8.47 19.43 -15.48
C ALA A 351 -7.47 20.14 -14.56
N VAL A 352 -7.30 21.45 -14.73
CA VAL A 352 -6.41 22.25 -13.89
C VAL A 352 -7.23 23.18 -13.01
N VAL A 353 -7.37 22.83 -11.72
CA VAL A 353 -8.36 23.44 -10.81
C VAL A 353 -8.25 24.97 -10.68
N HIS A 354 -7.03 25.53 -10.76
CA HIS A 354 -6.82 26.98 -10.65
C HIS A 354 -6.96 27.76 -11.98
N LYS A 355 -7.33 27.09 -13.08
CA LYS A 355 -7.45 27.67 -14.42
C LYS A 355 -8.90 27.76 -14.88
N ASP A 356 -9.12 28.22 -16.11
CA ASP A 356 -10.42 28.09 -16.76
C ASP A 356 -10.66 26.63 -17.14
N MET A 357 -11.77 26.07 -16.67
CA MET A 357 -12.20 24.69 -16.93
C MET A 357 -13.38 24.62 -17.91
N SER A 358 -13.59 25.64 -18.74
CA SER A 358 -14.69 25.72 -19.72
C SER A 358 -14.64 24.62 -20.79
N HIS A 359 -13.46 24.06 -21.07
CA HIS A 359 -13.28 22.93 -21.99
C HIS A 359 -13.41 21.54 -21.33
N PHE A 360 -13.72 21.50 -20.03
CA PHE A 360 -13.83 20.26 -19.27
C PHE A 360 -15.23 20.09 -18.70
N ASP A 361 -15.76 18.88 -18.82
CA ASP A 361 -17.04 18.45 -18.27
C ASP A 361 -17.04 16.94 -17.94
N SER A 362 -18.17 16.42 -17.45
CA SER A 362 -18.31 15.01 -17.06
C SER A 362 -18.09 13.99 -18.19
N SER A 363 -18.08 14.41 -19.46
CA SER A 363 -17.81 13.54 -20.60
C SER A 363 -16.33 13.28 -20.85
N ASN A 364 -15.47 14.14 -20.31
CA ASN A 364 -14.03 14.08 -20.57
C ASN A 364 -13.18 14.19 -19.31
N THR A 365 -13.72 14.53 -18.15
CA THR A 365 -12.93 14.80 -16.95
C THR A 365 -13.52 14.13 -15.72
N TYR A 366 -12.60 13.67 -14.85
CA TYR A 366 -12.91 13.10 -13.55
C TYR A 366 -12.16 13.81 -12.42
N TYR A 367 -10.89 14.18 -12.63
CA TYR A 367 -10.09 14.95 -11.68
C TYR A 367 -9.89 16.40 -12.12
N ALA A 368 -9.69 17.28 -11.14
CA ALA A 368 -9.09 18.57 -11.36
C ALA A 368 -7.90 18.73 -10.40
N SER A 369 -6.69 18.70 -10.94
CA SER A 369 -5.46 18.73 -10.14
C SER A 369 -4.67 20.01 -10.30
N ALA A 370 -3.80 20.33 -9.34
CA ALA A 370 -2.80 21.38 -9.49
C ALA A 370 -1.65 21.23 -8.48
N LYS A 371 -0.52 21.87 -8.78
CA LYS A 371 0.51 22.16 -7.78
C LYS A 371 -0.09 23.02 -6.67
N TRP A 372 0.18 22.67 -5.42
CA TRP A 372 -0.36 23.38 -4.27
C TRP A 372 -0.03 24.88 -4.29
N SER A 373 1.23 25.25 -4.56
CA SER A 373 1.67 26.65 -4.56
C SER A 373 0.95 27.53 -5.59
N ASP A 374 0.51 26.92 -6.69
CA ASP A 374 -0.10 27.65 -7.80
C ASP A 374 -1.60 27.85 -7.54
N ALA A 375 -2.25 26.82 -6.96
CA ALA A 375 -3.68 26.85 -6.68
C ALA A 375 -4.05 27.45 -5.33
N VAL A 376 -3.16 27.33 -4.32
CA VAL A 376 -3.36 27.81 -2.94
C VAL A 376 -2.16 28.66 -2.50
N PRO A 377 -1.87 29.79 -3.19
CA PRO A 377 -0.66 30.58 -2.94
C PRO A 377 -0.62 31.22 -1.54
N LYS A 378 -1.77 31.38 -0.88
CA LYS A 378 -1.87 31.90 0.49
C LYS A 378 -1.74 30.83 1.58
N GLY A 379 -1.62 29.55 1.20
CA GLY A 379 -1.56 28.43 2.14
C GLY A 379 -2.89 28.14 2.83
N LEU A 380 -2.82 27.48 3.99
CA LEU A 380 -3.99 27.14 4.79
C LEU A 380 -4.46 28.31 5.67
N PRO A 381 -5.78 28.48 5.87
CA PRO A 381 -6.87 27.68 5.29
C PRO A 381 -7.11 28.01 3.80
N ILE A 382 -7.57 27.01 3.02
CA ILE A 382 -7.99 27.22 1.62
C ILE A 382 -9.15 28.22 1.60
N SER A 383 -8.91 29.41 1.06
CA SER A 383 -9.82 30.56 1.17
C SER A 383 -9.74 31.47 -0.05
N GLY A 384 -10.69 32.42 -0.16
CA GLY A 384 -10.75 33.36 -1.29
C GLY A 384 -10.86 32.64 -2.64
N ASP A 385 -10.12 33.13 -3.64
CA ASP A 385 -10.14 32.58 -5.00
C ASP A 385 -9.81 31.08 -5.06
N SER A 386 -8.90 30.59 -4.20
CA SER A 386 -8.57 29.17 -4.13
C SER A 386 -9.77 28.31 -3.73
N LYS A 387 -10.59 28.81 -2.79
CA LYS A 387 -11.84 28.13 -2.40
C LYS A 387 -12.89 28.22 -3.50
N THR A 388 -13.02 29.36 -4.16
CA THR A 388 -13.91 29.51 -5.32
C THR A 388 -13.55 28.50 -6.42
N LYS A 389 -12.26 28.31 -6.72
CA LYS A 389 -11.78 27.35 -7.71
C LYS A 389 -12.00 25.89 -7.31
N LEU A 390 -11.82 25.56 -6.04
CA LEU A 390 -12.21 24.26 -5.49
C LEU A 390 -13.72 24.01 -5.72
N ASP A 391 -14.56 24.98 -5.37
CA ASP A 391 -16.02 24.89 -5.52
C ASP A 391 -16.47 24.81 -6.98
N GLU A 392 -15.81 25.53 -7.90
CA GLU A 392 -16.06 25.42 -9.34
C GLU A 392 -15.79 24.00 -9.87
N ALA A 393 -14.71 23.36 -9.42
CA ALA A 393 -14.40 21.97 -9.79
C ALA A 393 -15.47 21.01 -9.23
N HIS A 394 -15.87 21.18 -7.97
CA HIS A 394 -16.92 20.38 -7.35
C HIS A 394 -18.29 20.57 -8.03
N ALA A 395 -18.63 21.79 -8.43
CA ALA A 395 -19.87 22.08 -9.17
C ALA A 395 -19.92 21.38 -10.54
N LYS A 396 -18.75 21.13 -11.15
CA LYS A 396 -18.61 20.30 -12.38
C LYS A 396 -18.60 18.79 -12.09
N GLY A 397 -18.59 18.39 -10.83
CA GLY A 397 -18.54 16.99 -10.39
C GLY A 397 -17.13 16.40 -10.33
N PHE A 398 -16.08 17.22 -10.44
CA PHE A 398 -14.69 16.75 -10.46
C PHE A 398 -14.18 16.49 -9.05
N LYS A 399 -13.26 15.53 -8.94
CA LYS A 399 -12.50 15.25 -7.71
C LYS A 399 -11.22 16.08 -7.70
N VAL A 400 -10.99 16.82 -6.61
CA VAL A 400 -9.83 17.71 -6.52
C VAL A 400 -8.65 17.01 -5.85
N ARG A 401 -7.47 17.17 -6.47
CA ARG A 401 -6.17 16.75 -5.94
C ARG A 401 -5.20 17.92 -5.99
N TYR A 402 -4.44 18.13 -4.92
CA TYR A 402 -3.25 18.98 -4.98
C TYR A 402 -2.00 18.12 -4.82
N TRP A 403 -0.94 18.41 -5.59
CA TRP A 403 0.38 17.80 -5.43
C TRP A 403 1.39 18.82 -4.90
N GLU A 404 2.53 18.35 -4.36
CA GLU A 404 3.46 19.17 -3.56
C GLU A 404 2.75 19.90 -2.40
N ILE A 405 1.84 19.19 -1.73
CA ILE A 405 1.10 19.73 -0.59
C ILE A 405 2.02 19.95 0.63
N PRO A 406 1.62 20.82 1.58
CA PRO A 406 2.29 20.95 2.86
C PRO A 406 2.42 19.59 3.59
N GLY A 407 3.41 19.49 4.48
CA GLY A 407 3.72 18.26 5.20
C GLY A 407 2.58 17.73 6.07
N LYS A 408 2.76 16.50 6.58
CA LYS A 408 1.72 15.70 7.25
C LYS A 408 0.90 16.43 8.33
N ASP A 409 1.49 17.38 9.04
CA ASP A 409 0.82 18.13 10.12
C ASP A 409 -0.29 19.06 9.58
N SER A 410 -0.31 19.32 8.27
CA SER A 410 -1.35 20.08 7.56
C SER A 410 -2.40 19.22 6.87
N TRP A 411 -2.18 17.90 6.77
CA TRP A 411 -3.03 17.02 5.95
C TRP A 411 -4.49 17.01 6.40
N GLN A 412 -4.77 17.02 7.72
CA GLN A 412 -6.15 17.05 8.20
C GLN A 412 -6.88 18.31 7.73
N GLN A 413 -6.24 19.48 7.80
CA GLN A 413 -6.85 20.74 7.33
C GLN A 413 -7.12 20.73 5.81
N ILE A 414 -6.33 19.99 5.03
CA ILE A 414 -6.52 19.82 3.59
C ILE A 414 -7.72 18.91 3.31
N VAL A 415 -7.84 17.80 4.05
CA VAL A 415 -9.00 16.90 3.99
C VAL A 415 -10.28 17.64 4.41
N ASP A 416 -10.25 18.33 5.55
CA ASP A 416 -11.38 19.10 6.09
C ASP A 416 -11.84 20.22 5.14
N ALA A 417 -10.92 20.76 4.34
CA ALA A 417 -11.25 21.77 3.33
C ALA A 417 -12.01 21.20 2.11
N GLY A 418 -12.17 19.87 2.02
CA GLY A 418 -12.93 19.19 0.96
C GLY A 418 -12.07 18.71 -0.21
N VAL A 419 -10.75 18.57 -0.04
CA VAL A 419 -9.90 17.99 -1.09
C VAL A 419 -10.17 16.49 -1.19
N ASP A 420 -10.65 16.04 -2.35
CA ASP A 420 -11.13 14.65 -2.53
C ASP A 420 -10.01 13.61 -2.56
N ARG A 421 -8.78 14.00 -2.90
CA ARG A 421 -7.63 13.09 -3.03
C ARG A 421 -6.40 13.72 -2.41
N LEU A 422 -6.11 13.34 -1.17
CA LEU A 422 -4.90 13.80 -0.49
C LEU A 422 -3.67 13.13 -1.10
N ASN A 423 -2.77 13.91 -1.67
CA ASN A 423 -1.52 13.40 -2.24
C ASN A 423 -0.54 13.01 -1.15
N VAL A 424 -0.23 11.72 -1.02
CA VAL A 424 0.59 11.17 0.07
C VAL A 424 1.87 10.52 -0.44
N ASP A 425 3.00 10.96 0.09
CA ASP A 425 4.31 10.31 -0.09
C ASP A 425 4.55 9.25 1.00
N ASP A 426 4.20 9.59 2.24
CA ASP A 426 4.35 8.75 3.43
C ASP A 426 3.03 8.07 3.83
N LEU A 427 2.81 6.83 3.36
CA LEU A 427 1.55 6.10 3.60
C LEU A 427 1.26 5.85 5.08
N GLN A 428 2.29 5.71 5.90
CA GLN A 428 2.15 5.38 7.32
C GLN A 428 1.36 6.43 8.11
N TYR A 429 1.30 7.68 7.64
CA TYR A 429 0.57 8.76 8.32
C TYR A 429 -0.91 8.85 7.91
N VAL A 430 -1.35 8.11 6.90
CA VAL A 430 -2.79 7.99 6.53
C VAL A 430 -3.63 7.47 7.71
N ALA A 431 -3.01 6.68 8.59
CA ALA A 431 -3.63 6.15 9.80
C ALA A 431 -3.96 7.22 10.86
N GLY A 432 -3.35 8.40 10.77
CA GLY A 432 -3.57 9.49 11.73
C GLY A 432 -4.69 10.45 11.37
N LEU A 433 -5.29 10.31 10.19
CA LEU A 433 -6.30 11.24 9.67
C LEU A 433 -7.73 10.74 9.93
N ASP A 434 -8.63 11.70 10.05
CA ASP A 434 -10.08 11.54 9.95
C ASP A 434 -10.48 11.73 8.48
N TRP A 435 -11.17 10.75 7.90
CA TRP A 435 -11.36 10.58 6.45
C TRP A 435 -12.80 10.74 5.99
#